data_AF-A0A973QHA2-F1
#
_entry.id   AF-A0A973QHA2-F1
#
_cell.length_a   1.000
_cell.length_b   1.000
_cell.length_c   1.000
_cell.angle_alpha   90.00
_cell.angle_beta   90.00
_cell.angle_gamma   90.00
#
_symmetry.space_group_name_H-M   'P 1'
#
loop_
_entity.id
_entity.type
_entity.pdbx_description
1 polymer ?
#
loop_
_entity_poly.entity_id
_entity_poly.type
_entity_poly.pdbx_seq_one_letter_code
_entity_poly.pdbx_strand_id
1 'polypeptide(L)' 'AGARVLDHRVGLRPARDAVRLERELLPDGRVLVHNYGHGGAGVTVAWGCAQEAAELATA' A
#
# COMPACT_ATOMS: atom_id res chain seq x y z
N ALA A 1 -35.19 -8.82 -12.01
CA ALA A 1 -33.96 -9.03 -12.80
C ALA A 1 -33.99 -8.11 -14.01
N GLY A 2 -32.86 -7.49 -14.40
CA GLY A 2 -32.79 -6.51 -15.51
C GLY A 2 -31.87 -5.30 -15.28
N ALA A 3 -30.82 -5.43 -14.46
CA ALA A 3 -29.90 -4.31 -14.23
C ALA A 3 -29.07 -4.01 -15.49
N ARG A 4 -28.86 -2.71 -15.79
CA ARG A 4 -27.99 -2.26 -16.88
C ARG A 4 -26.53 -2.58 -16.54
N VAL A 5 -25.87 -3.37 -17.37
CA VAL A 5 -24.41 -3.55 -17.30
C VAL A 5 -23.74 -2.24 -17.71
N LEU A 6 -22.92 -1.68 -16.83
CA LEU A 6 -22.15 -0.46 -17.12
C LEU A 6 -20.79 -0.80 -17.72
N ASP A 7 -20.11 -1.81 -17.18
CA ASP A 7 -18.75 -2.19 -17.54
C ASP A 7 -18.37 -3.56 -16.92
N HIS A 8 -17.27 -4.15 -17.39
CA HIS A 8 -16.61 -5.33 -16.82
C HIS A 8 -15.20 -4.97 -16.37
N ARG A 9 -14.86 -5.23 -15.10
CA ARG A 9 -13.56 -4.85 -14.52
C ARG A 9 -12.86 -6.03 -13.87
N VAL A 10 -11.54 -6.09 -14.09
CA VAL A 10 -10.64 -7.07 -13.50
C VAL A 10 -9.45 -6.32 -12.91
N GLY A 11 -8.98 -6.76 -11.74
CA GLY A 11 -7.81 -6.19 -11.08
C GLY A 11 -7.08 -7.23 -10.24
N LEU A 12 -5.76 -7.11 -10.19
CA LEU A 12 -4.90 -7.93 -9.34
C LEU A 12 -4.63 -7.18 -8.03
N ARG A 13 -4.89 -7.83 -6.89
CA ARG A 13 -4.61 -7.25 -5.57
C ARG A 13 -3.10 -7.33 -5.30
N PRO A 14 -2.43 -6.23 -4.92
CA PRO A 14 -1.00 -6.23 -4.60
C PRO A 14 -0.80 -6.75 -3.16
N ALA A 15 -1.00 -8.06 -2.97
CA ALA A 15 -0.93 -8.71 -1.66
C ALA A 15 0.49 -9.20 -1.34
N ARG A 16 0.78 -9.28 -0.04
CA ARG A 16 1.93 -9.95 0.56
C ARG A 16 1.43 -10.66 1.82
N ASP A 17 2.16 -11.66 2.32
CA ASP A 17 1.83 -12.34 3.58
C ASP A 17 1.64 -11.38 4.76
N ALA A 18 2.39 -10.27 4.76
CA ALA A 18 2.17 -9.11 5.61
C ALA A 18 2.49 -7.81 4.86
N VAL A 19 1.76 -6.74 5.18
CA VAL A 19 2.11 -5.38 4.73
C VAL A 19 3.55 -5.08 5.13
N ARG A 20 4.33 -4.52 4.21
CA ARG A 20 5.68 -4.03 4.50
C ARG A 20 5.60 -2.52 4.64
N LEU A 21 5.72 -2.06 5.87
CA LEU A 21 5.75 -0.66 6.26
C LEU A 21 6.93 -0.46 7.23
N GLU A 22 8.08 -0.09 6.68
CA GLU A 22 9.33 -0.03 7.44
C GLU A 22 10.35 0.89 6.75
N ARG A 23 11.34 1.34 7.52
CA ARG A 23 12.48 2.15 7.05
C ARG A 23 13.72 1.28 6.82
N GLU A 24 14.40 1.51 5.70
CA GLU A 24 15.67 0.90 5.33
C GLU A 24 16.69 1.99 4.93
N LEU A 25 17.93 1.88 5.43
CA LEU A 25 19.05 2.72 4.98
C LEU A 25 19.80 1.99 3.86
N LEU A 26 19.82 2.57 2.67
CA LEU A 26 20.50 1.99 1.52
C LEU A 26 22.03 2.19 1.61
N PRO A 27 22.82 1.37 0.89
CA PRO A 27 24.29 1.47 0.91
C PRO A 27 24.86 2.83 0.50
N ASP A 28 24.10 3.61 -0.27
CA ASP A 28 24.48 4.96 -0.71
C ASP A 28 23.96 6.08 0.23
N GLY A 29 23.45 5.71 1.40
CA GLY A 29 22.98 6.65 2.43
C GLY A 29 21.55 7.18 2.22
N ARG A 30 20.85 6.77 1.15
CA ARG A 30 19.44 7.14 0.96
C ARG A 30 18.53 6.38 1.93
N VAL A 31 17.47 7.04 2.36
CA VAL A 31 16.38 6.41 3.13
C VAL A 31 15.33 5.86 2.17
N LEU A 32 15.00 4.59 2.32
CA LEU A 32 13.91 3.92 1.64
C LEU A 32 12.82 3.58 2.65
N VAL A 33 11.60 4.10 2.43
CA VAL A 33 10.40 3.72 3.18
C VAL A 33 9.57 2.79 2.33
N HIS A 34 9.41 1.55 2.80
CA HIS A 34 8.52 0.58 2.18
C HIS A 34 7.09 0.88 2.62
N ASN A 35 6.12 0.80 1.71
CA ASN A 35 4.69 0.94 2.02
C ASN A 35 3.86 0.18 0.97
N TYR A 36 3.87 -1.16 1.04
CA TYR A 36 3.21 -2.03 0.05
C TYR A 36 2.70 -3.35 0.65
N GLY A 37 1.92 -4.10 -0.14
CA GLY A 37 1.40 -5.42 0.25
C GLY A 37 -0.01 -5.41 0.82
N HIS A 38 -0.75 -4.31 0.68
CA HIS A 38 -2.08 -4.12 1.30
C HIS A 38 -3.21 -4.99 0.74
N GLY A 39 -2.96 -5.71 -0.37
CA GLY A 39 -3.95 -6.60 -0.96
C GLY A 39 -5.28 -5.89 -1.25
N GLY A 40 -6.39 -6.47 -0.76
CA GLY A 40 -7.74 -5.92 -0.94
C GLY A 40 -8.12 -4.82 0.05
N ALA A 41 -7.31 -4.60 1.09
CA ALA A 41 -7.62 -3.67 2.17
C ALA A 41 -6.97 -2.29 1.99
N GLY A 42 -6.26 -2.05 0.88
CA GLY A 42 -5.46 -0.84 0.68
C GLY A 42 -6.21 0.47 0.92
N VAL A 43 -7.46 0.59 0.49
CA VAL A 43 -8.27 1.79 0.75
C VAL A 43 -8.63 1.93 2.22
N THR A 44 -8.97 0.83 2.90
CA THR A 44 -9.35 0.81 4.32
C THR A 44 -8.21 1.30 5.22
N VAL A 45 -6.96 0.94 4.91
CA VAL A 45 -5.79 1.25 5.76
C VAL A 45 -4.97 2.45 5.27
N ALA A 46 -5.33 3.06 4.14
CA ALA A 46 -4.50 4.05 3.44
C ALA A 46 -4.01 5.19 4.33
N TRP A 47 -4.89 5.81 5.13
CA TRP A 47 -4.52 6.96 5.96
C TRP A 47 -3.56 6.62 7.08
N GLY A 48 -3.78 5.49 7.77
CA GLY A 48 -2.87 5.03 8.82
C GLY A 48 -1.49 4.68 8.27
N CYS A 49 -1.46 3.91 7.17
CA CYS A 49 -0.20 3.57 6.51
C CYS A 49 0.54 4.79 5.95
N ALA A 50 -0.19 5.81 5.46
CA ALA A 50 0.42 7.05 4.99
C ALA A 50 1.02 7.87 6.14
N GLN A 51 0.33 7.94 7.28
CA GLN A 51 0.84 8.64 8.46
C GLN A 51 2.12 7.99 8.99
N GLU A 52 2.10 6.67 9.20
CA GLU A 52 3.27 5.94 9.69
C GLU A 52 4.44 5.99 8.68
N ALA A 53 4.16 5.93 7.37
CA ALA A 53 5.20 6.13 6.35
C ALA A 53 5.83 7.53 6.41
N ALA A 54 5.04 8.58 6.68
CA ALA A 54 5.55 9.93 6.84
C ALA A 54 6.43 10.06 8.10
N GLU A 55 6.02 9.45 9.21
CA GLU A 55 6.81 9.40 10.44
C GLU A 55 8.16 8.70 10.21
N LEU A 56 8.14 7.53 9.54
CA LEU A 56 9.35 6.78 9.16
C LEU A 56 10.28 7.55 8.22
N ALA A 57 9.74 8.43 7.37
CA ALA A 57 10.51 9.23 6.42
C ALA A 57 11.28 10.37 7.09
N THR A 58 10.80 10.86 8.24
CA THR A 58 11.39 12.02 8.94
C THR A 58 12.16 11.65 10.22
N ALA A 59 12.22 10.36 10.55
CA ALA A 59 12.87 9.83 11.75
C ALA A 59 14.41 9.82 11.70
#